data_AF-A0A0R3PWB1-F1
#
_entry.id   AF-A0A0R3PWB1-F1
#
_cell.length_a   1.000
_cell.length_b   1.000
_cell.length_c   1.000
_cell.angle_alpha   90.00
_cell.angle_beta   90.00
_cell.angle_gamma   90.00
#
_symmetry.space_group_name_H-M   'P 1'
#
loop_
_entity.id
_entity.type
_entity.pdbx_description
1 polymer ?
#
loop_
_entity_poly.entity_id
_entity_poly.type
_entity_poly.pdbx_seq_one_letter_code
_entity_poly.pdbx_strand_id
1 'polypeptide(L)'
;MAYHDQAEQEYKTLCDELRKAQSVQQLEELDHRKRVLRRLECADKSDIITVKLCGTGCCACELSASNELMLTEMFYGGVFTDLTPAQIAALLSCLVFQEYARRTAKLSVE
;
A
#
# COMPACT_ATOMS: atom_id res chain seq x y z
N MET A 1 36.41 -10.29 36.13
CA MET A 1 35.92 -8.94 35.84
C MET A 1 35.64 -8.78 34.36
N ALA A 2 36.64 -8.82 33.46
CA ALA A 2 36.42 -8.67 32.01
C ALA A 2 35.33 -9.58 31.39
N TYR A 3 35.23 -10.84 31.82
CA TYR A 3 34.22 -11.78 31.31
C TYR A 3 32.78 -11.44 31.76
N HIS A 4 32.64 -10.84 32.94
CA HIS A 4 31.34 -10.42 33.46
C HIS A 4 30.88 -9.14 32.77
N ASP A 5 31.81 -8.21 32.52
CA ASP A 5 31.52 -6.96 31.79
C ASP A 5 31.10 -7.27 30.35
N GLN A 6 31.76 -8.25 29.70
CA GLN A 6 31.46 -8.65 28.32
C GLN A 6 30.08 -9.34 28.21
N ALA A 7 29.75 -10.23 29.15
CA ALA A 7 28.43 -10.87 29.21
C ALA A 7 27.30 -9.86 29.51
N GLU A 8 27.55 -8.86 30.36
CA GLU A 8 26.58 -7.80 30.63
C GLU A 8 26.36 -6.90 29.41
N GLN A 9 27.43 -6.65 28.64
CA GLN A 9 27.37 -5.89 27.40
C GLN A 9 26.56 -6.63 26.34
N GLU A 10 26.82 -7.93 26.12
CA GLU A 10 26.04 -8.78 25.20
C GLU A 10 24.56 -8.86 25.60
N TYR A 11 24.27 -9.01 26.90
CA TYR A 11 22.90 -9.02 27.41
C TYR A 11 22.15 -7.73 27.08
N LYS A 12 22.79 -6.57 27.26
CA LYS A 12 22.21 -5.27 26.87
C LYS A 12 21.94 -5.19 25.37
N THR A 13 22.87 -5.60 24.53
CA THR A 13 22.69 -5.54 23.06
C THR A 13 21.53 -6.43 22.62
N LEU A 14 21.42 -7.65 23.16
CA LEU A 14 20.32 -8.58 22.86
C LEU A 14 18.97 -8.04 23.34
N CYS A 15 18.91 -7.41 24.52
CA CYS A 15 17.70 -6.74 24.99
C CYS A 15 17.29 -5.58 24.06
N ASP A 16 18.23 -4.80 23.57
CA ASP A 16 17.96 -3.69 22.65
C ASP A 16 17.49 -4.18 21.28
N GLU A 17 18.08 -5.27 20.75
CA GLU A 17 17.61 -5.92 19.52
C GLU A 17 16.22 -6.50 19.66
N LEU A 18 15.93 -7.18 20.78
CA LEU A 18 14.60 -7.69 21.08
C LEU A 18 13.57 -6.55 21.15
N ARG A 19 13.91 -5.43 21.78
CA ARG A 19 13.03 -4.26 21.91
C ARG A 19 12.75 -3.59 20.56
N LYS A 20 13.77 -3.50 19.70
CA LYS A 20 13.65 -3.03 18.31
C LYS A 20 12.77 -3.96 17.47
N ALA A 21 12.97 -5.26 17.59
CA ALA A 21 12.19 -6.27 16.87
C ALA A 21 10.72 -6.30 17.30
N GLN A 22 10.42 -6.02 18.58
CA GLN A 22 9.10 -6.26 19.15
C GLN A 22 8.07 -5.14 19.01
N SER A 23 8.43 -3.85 18.96
CA SER A 23 7.44 -2.87 19.47
C SER A 23 7.21 -1.55 18.74
N VAL A 24 8.08 -1.03 17.88
CA VAL A 24 7.92 0.39 17.47
C VAL A 24 7.96 0.65 15.97
N GLN A 25 8.79 -0.07 15.20
CA GLN A 25 8.99 0.28 13.79
C GLN A 25 7.71 0.15 12.94
N GLN A 26 6.87 -0.85 13.23
CA GLN A 26 5.61 -1.04 12.50
C GLN A 26 4.52 -0.03 12.89
N LEU A 27 4.56 0.54 14.09
CA LEU A 27 3.59 1.55 14.54
C LEU A 27 3.81 2.89 13.85
N GLU A 28 5.07 3.29 13.67
CA GLU A 28 5.39 4.50 12.91
C GLU A 28 4.97 4.36 11.45
N GLU A 29 5.26 3.22 10.82
CA GLU A 29 4.81 2.92 9.46
C GLU A 29 3.27 2.94 9.36
N LEU A 30 2.58 2.36 10.33
CA LEU A 30 1.12 2.36 10.40
C LEU A 30 0.57 3.79 10.47
N ASP A 31 1.16 4.66 11.29
CA ASP A 31 0.75 6.07 11.40
C ASP A 31 0.96 6.85 10.09
N HIS A 32 2.06 6.59 9.39
CA HIS A 32 2.30 7.15 8.06
C HIS A 32 1.25 6.66 7.06
N ARG A 33 0.93 5.35 7.04
CA ARG A 33 -0.10 4.77 6.16
C ARG A 33 -1.49 5.33 6.47
N LYS A 34 -1.88 5.43 7.74
CA LYS A 34 -3.13 6.09 8.17
C LYS A 34 -3.23 7.54 7.71
N ARG A 35 -2.11 8.27 7.72
CA ARG A 35 -2.07 9.65 7.21
C ARG A 35 -2.37 9.72 5.72
N VAL A 36 -1.83 8.79 4.93
CA VAL A 36 -2.12 8.69 3.48
C VAL A 36 -3.59 8.36 3.25
N LEU A 37 -4.13 7.34 3.94
CA LEU A 37 -5.54 6.95 3.83
C LEU A 37 -6.49 8.11 4.16
N ARG A 38 -6.16 8.92 5.18
CA ARG A 38 -6.93 10.13 5.53
C ARG A 38 -6.84 11.23 4.47
N ARG A 39 -5.69 11.37 3.80
CA ARG A 39 -5.50 12.34 2.70
C ARG A 39 -6.22 11.94 1.42
N LEU A 40 -6.32 10.65 1.16
CA LEU A 40 -7.12 10.07 0.07
C LEU A 40 -8.60 9.90 0.46
N GLU A 41 -9.00 10.47 1.61
CA GLU A 41 -10.38 10.44 2.13
C GLU A 41 -10.98 9.02 2.27
N CYS A 42 -10.11 8.01 2.31
CA CYS A 42 -10.45 6.61 2.52
C CYS A 42 -10.90 6.34 3.97
N ALA A 43 -10.37 7.13 4.92
CA ALA A 43 -10.79 7.14 6.31
C ALA A 43 -10.87 8.59 6.83
N ASP A 44 -11.70 8.82 7.82
CA ASP A 44 -11.82 10.12 8.50
C ASP A 44 -10.74 10.30 9.59
N LYS A 45 -10.79 11.44 10.29
CA LYS A 45 -9.81 11.75 11.36
C LYS A 45 -9.90 10.83 12.58
N SER A 46 -11.00 10.10 12.72
CA SER A 46 -11.29 9.13 13.78
C SER A 46 -10.95 7.70 13.33
N ASP A 47 -10.23 7.54 12.21
CA ASP A 47 -9.92 6.26 11.57
C ASP A 47 -11.18 5.45 11.17
N ILE A 48 -12.33 6.11 11.00
CA ILE A 48 -13.56 5.49 10.49
C ILE A 48 -13.52 5.51 8.97
N ILE A 49 -13.78 4.36 8.35
CA ILE A 49 -13.79 4.21 6.89
C ILE A 49 -14.91 5.06 6.29
N THR A 50 -14.58 5.94 5.34
CA THR A 50 -15.52 6.89 4.75
C THR A 50 -16.21 6.32 3.50
N VAL A 51 -17.47 6.70 3.29
CA VAL A 51 -18.32 6.27 2.15
C VAL A 51 -17.81 6.80 0.80
N LYS A 52 -16.82 7.69 0.78
CA LYS A 52 -16.12 8.10 -0.45
C LYS A 52 -15.43 6.92 -1.15
N LEU A 53 -15.19 5.82 -0.44
CA LEU A 53 -14.77 4.52 -0.97
C LEU A 53 -15.94 3.54 -1.24
N CYS A 54 -17.13 3.87 -0.74
CA CYS A 54 -18.32 3.03 -0.67
C CYS A 54 -19.45 3.61 -1.56
N GLY A 55 -19.11 4.19 -2.72
CA GLY A 55 -20.07 4.58 -3.76
C GLY A 55 -20.75 3.37 -4.43
N THR A 56 -20.16 2.20 -4.25
CA THR A 56 -20.75 0.86 -4.30
C THR A 56 -20.05 0.09 -3.18
N GLY A 57 -20.80 -0.60 -2.33
CA GLY A 57 -20.29 -1.26 -1.12
C GLY A 57 -18.93 -1.97 -1.25
N CYS A 58 -18.08 -1.85 -0.23
CA CYS A 58 -16.96 -2.75 0.08
C CYS A 58 -15.78 -2.90 -0.90
N CYS A 59 -15.66 -2.14 -1.99
CA CYS A 59 -14.72 -2.50 -3.07
C CYS A 59 -13.22 -2.47 -2.72
N ALA A 60 -12.71 -1.57 -1.87
CA ALA A 60 -11.27 -1.56 -1.54
C ALA A 60 -10.82 -2.75 -0.67
N CYS A 61 -11.72 -3.33 0.13
CA CYS A 61 -11.41 -4.53 0.90
C CYS A 61 -11.54 -5.82 0.07
N GLU A 62 -12.21 -5.76 -1.08
CA GLU A 62 -12.40 -6.89 -2.00
C GLU A 62 -11.43 -6.87 -3.19
N LEU A 63 -10.85 -5.70 -3.49
CA LEU A 63 -9.72 -5.60 -4.39
C LEU A 63 -8.51 -6.22 -3.68
N SER A 64 -8.07 -7.38 -4.15
CA SER A 64 -6.76 -7.96 -3.82
C SER A 64 -5.82 -7.70 -5.00
N ALA A 65 -5.55 -6.43 -5.28
CA ALA A 65 -4.77 -6.00 -6.43
C ALA A 65 -3.51 -5.31 -5.95
N SER A 66 -2.40 -5.47 -6.68
CA SER A 66 -1.09 -4.94 -6.28
C SER A 66 -1.06 -3.42 -6.00
N ASN A 67 -2.08 -2.67 -6.40
CA ASN A 67 -2.19 -1.23 -6.18
C ASN A 67 -3.66 -0.76 -6.01
N GLU A 68 -4.33 -1.23 -4.96
CA GLU A 68 -5.75 -0.95 -4.70
C GLU A 68 -6.09 0.55 -4.59
N LEU A 69 -5.21 1.35 -3.95
CA LEU A 69 -5.44 2.79 -3.78
C LEU A 69 -5.44 3.53 -5.13
N MET A 70 -4.51 3.20 -6.03
CA MET A 70 -4.46 3.81 -7.36
C MET A 70 -5.69 3.45 -8.19
N LEU A 71 -6.09 2.17 -8.18
CA LEU A 71 -7.30 1.71 -8.87
C LEU A 71 -8.54 2.47 -8.40
N THR A 72 -8.62 2.67 -7.09
CA THR A 72 -9.72 3.39 -6.48
C THR A 72 -9.75 4.86 -6.93
N GLU A 73 -8.62 5.56 -6.91
CA GLU A 73 -8.53 6.94 -7.41
C GLU A 73 -8.87 7.03 -8.90
N MET A 74 -8.43 6.08 -9.73
CA MET A 74 -8.81 6.05 -11.14
C MET A 74 -10.31 5.87 -11.35
N PHE A 75 -10.95 5.05 -10.50
CA PHE A 75 -12.39 4.85 -10.53
C PHE A 75 -13.15 6.12 -10.15
N TYR A 76 -12.79 6.78 -9.05
CA TYR A 76 -13.44 8.03 -8.61
C TYR A 76 -13.09 9.24 -9.47
N GLY A 77 -11.91 9.25 -10.09
CA GLY A 77 -11.49 10.26 -11.04
C GLY A 77 -12.17 10.15 -12.41
N GLY A 78 -13.03 9.14 -12.62
CA GLY A 78 -13.75 8.94 -13.88
C GLY A 78 -12.88 8.45 -15.03
N VAL A 79 -11.68 7.91 -14.75
CA VAL A 79 -10.73 7.49 -15.80
C VAL A 79 -11.32 6.42 -16.71
N PHE A 80 -12.19 5.55 -16.18
CA PHE A 80 -12.81 4.47 -16.95
C PHE A 80 -14.08 4.89 -17.71
N THR A 81 -14.61 6.09 -17.48
CA THR A 81 -15.92 6.51 -18.04
C THR A 81 -15.91 6.62 -19.55
N ASP A 82 -14.80 7.12 -20.13
CA ASP A 82 -14.67 7.37 -21.56
C ASP A 82 -13.85 6.30 -22.30
N LEU A 83 -13.49 5.20 -21.63
CA LEU A 83 -12.65 4.14 -22.19
C LEU A 83 -13.50 2.99 -22.74
N THR A 84 -13.10 2.47 -23.89
CA THR A 84 -13.67 1.22 -24.43
C THR A 84 -13.25 0.02 -23.57
N PRO A 85 -14.02 -1.09 -23.59
CA PRO A 85 -13.64 -2.30 -22.85
C PRO A 85 -12.23 -2.82 -23.18
N ALA A 86 -11.79 -2.67 -24.44
CA ALA A 86 -10.44 -3.04 -24.86
C ALA A 86 -9.35 -2.15 -24.22
N GLN A 87 -9.60 -0.83 -24.16
CA GLN A 87 -8.70 0.11 -23.51
C GLN A 87 -8.65 -0.11 -21.98
N ILE A 88 -9.79 -0.42 -21.35
CA ILE A 88 -9.85 -0.78 -19.93
C ILE A 88 -9.02 -2.04 -19.68
N ALA A 89 -9.19 -3.09 -20.49
CA ALA A 89 -8.42 -4.33 -20.35
C ALA A 89 -6.91 -4.09 -20.54
N ALA A 90 -6.51 -3.28 -21.52
CA ALA A 90 -5.12 -2.90 -21.73
C ALA A 90 -4.54 -2.14 -20.52
N LEU A 91 -5.29 -1.20 -19.96
CA LEU A 91 -4.88 -0.42 -18.78
C LEU A 91 -4.76 -1.30 -17.53
N LEU A 92 -5.74 -2.15 -17.27
CA LEU A 92 -5.72 -3.08 -16.13
C LEU A 92 -4.62 -4.15 -16.27
N SER A 93 -4.22 -4.51 -17.49
CA SER A 93 -3.10 -5.43 -17.72
C SER A 93 -1.80 -4.94 -17.09
N CYS A 94 -1.59 -3.62 -17.04
CA CYS A 94 -0.43 -3.00 -16.40
C CYS A 94 -0.42 -3.15 -14.87
N LEU A 95 -1.57 -3.47 -14.25
CA LEU A 95 -1.69 -3.58 -12.79
C LEU A 95 -1.55 -5.02 -12.29
N VAL A 96 -1.70 -6.00 -13.19
CA VAL A 96 -1.56 -7.43 -12.88
C VAL A 96 -0.26 -8.03 -13.41
N PHE A 97 0.32 -7.45 -14.46
CA PHE A 97 1.58 -7.93 -15.03
C PHE A 97 2.77 -7.47 -14.18
N GLN A 98 3.42 -8.41 -13.49
CA GLN A 98 4.57 -8.14 -12.61
C GLN A 98 5.91 -8.64 -13.17
N GLU A 99 5.91 -9.26 -14.36
CA GLU A 99 7.14 -9.80 -14.95
C GLU A 99 7.97 -8.74 -15.67
N TYR A 100 9.29 -8.98 -15.78
CA TYR A 100 10.16 -8.11 -16.55
C TYR A 100 10.03 -8.39 -18.06
N ALA A 101 9.40 -7.46 -18.79
CA ALA A 101 9.32 -7.52 -20.24
C ALA A 101 10.54 -6.84 -20.90
N ARG A 102 11.24 -7.56 -21.78
CA ARG A 102 12.38 -7.00 -22.57
C ARG A 102 11.96 -6.13 -23.75
N ARG A 103 10.67 -6.14 -24.12
CA ARG A 103 10.13 -5.39 -25.26
C ARG A 103 8.84 -4.71 -24.84
N THR A 104 8.73 -3.42 -25.10
CA THR A 104 7.49 -2.67 -25.01
C THR A 104 6.92 -2.48 -26.42
N ALA A 105 5.62 -2.74 -26.59
CA ALA A 105 4.95 -2.44 -27.84
C ALA A 105 4.78 -0.92 -27.97
N LYS A 106 4.95 -0.38 -29.19
CA LYS A 106 4.59 1.02 -29.45
C LYS A 106 3.06 1.14 -29.37
N LEU A 107 2.59 2.01 -28.49
CA LEU A 107 1.18 2.38 -28.41
C LEU A 107 0.87 3.29 -29.61
N SER A 108 0.10 2.79 -30.56
CA SER A 108 -0.54 3.62 -31.60
C SER A 108 -1.73 4.34 -30.98
N VAL A 109 -1.80 5.66 -31.18
CA VAL A 109 -2.97 6.46 -30.80
C VAL A 109 -3.99 6.31 -31.92
N GLU A 110 -5.03 5.52 -31.67
CA GLU A 110 -6.28 5.54 -32.45
C GLU A 110 -7.41 6.06 -31.58
#